data_AF-A0A7C3AS63-F1
#
_entry.id   AF-A0A7C3AS63-F1
#
_cell.length_a   1.000
_cell.length_b   1.000
_cell.length_c   1.000
_cell.angle_alpha   90.00
_cell.angle_beta   90.00
_cell.angle_gamma   90.00
#
_symmetry.space_group_name_H-M   'P 1'
#
loop_
_entity.id
_entity.type
_entity.pdbx_description
1 polymer ?
#
loop_
_entity_poly.entity_id
_entity_poly.type
_entity_poly.pdbx_seq_one_letter_code
_entity_poly.pdbx_strand_id
1 'polypeptide(L)'
;MVSKHGVEIQARSVEEAVRLALEQLGMTLDQVQVEVLVDNVAYGGEALVRVTPLRPAQEPAGAARRGAQRVDAETEAVAKQVVRELLTAMGFTNCEVVAVDN
;
A
#
# COMPACT_ATOMS: atom_id res chain seq x y z
N MET A 1 -2.11 -12.91 -26.96
CA MET A 1 -1.99 -11.64 -26.22
C MET A 1 -1.95 -11.97 -24.73
N VAL A 2 -0.76 -11.99 -24.11
CA VAL A 2 -0.60 -12.13 -22.66
C VAL A 2 0.25 -10.96 -22.21
N SER A 3 -0.39 -9.96 -21.61
CA SER A 3 0.29 -8.76 -21.09
C SER A 3 -0.24 -8.47 -19.70
N LYS A 4 0.30 -9.21 -18.73
CA LYS A 4 0.33 -8.87 -17.31
C LYS A 4 1.65 -9.42 -16.75
N HIS A 5 2.76 -8.75 -17.03
CA HIS A 5 4.10 -9.24 -16.67
C HIS A 5 4.44 -9.01 -15.20
N GLY A 6 3.53 -9.33 -14.29
CA GLY A 6 3.84 -9.46 -12.86
C GLY A 6 4.26 -10.90 -12.57
N VAL A 7 5.35 -11.08 -11.83
CA VAL A 7 5.87 -12.40 -11.44
C VAL A 7 5.57 -12.59 -9.96
N GLU A 8 4.97 -13.73 -9.62
CA GLU A 8 4.67 -14.12 -8.24
C GLU A 8 5.66 -15.20 -7.82
N ILE A 9 6.39 -14.97 -6.73
CA ILE A 9 7.45 -15.86 -6.25
C ILE A 9 7.22 -16.22 -4.78
N GLN A 10 7.43 -17.50 -4.48
CA GLN A 10 7.42 -18.05 -3.14
C GLN A 10 8.84 -18.36 -2.71
N ALA A 11 9.23 -17.94 -1.51
CA ALA A 11 10.53 -18.27 -0.93
C ALA A 11 10.46 -18.32 0.61
N ARG A 12 11.54 -18.79 1.25
CA ARG A 12 11.62 -18.87 2.72
C ARG A 12 11.67 -17.50 3.40
N SER A 13 11.95 -16.44 2.65
CA SER A 13 12.00 -15.07 3.16
C SER A 13 11.59 -14.10 2.06
N VAL A 14 11.08 -12.94 2.45
CA VAL A 14 10.66 -11.88 1.50
C VAL A 14 11.84 -11.43 0.66
N GLU A 15 13.01 -11.25 1.27
CA GLU A 15 14.24 -10.83 0.60
C GLU A 15 14.70 -11.83 -0.46
N GLU A 16 14.55 -13.13 -0.18
CA GLU A 16 14.87 -14.21 -1.12
C GLU A 16 13.90 -14.20 -2.30
N ALA A 17 12.60 -14.07 -2.05
CA ALA A 17 11.57 -13.97 -3.10
C ALA A 17 11.80 -12.76 -4.01
N VAL A 18 12.12 -11.60 -3.42
CA VAL A 18 12.40 -10.36 -4.16
C VAL A 18 13.65 -10.51 -5.02
N ARG A 19 14.73 -11.09 -4.47
CA ARG A 19 15.96 -11.32 -5.22
C ARG A 19 15.72 -12.20 -6.44
N LEU A 20 15.01 -13.33 -6.26
CA LEU A 20 14.67 -14.24 -7.37
C LEU A 20 13.82 -13.55 -8.43
N ALA A 21 12.90 -12.67 -8.01
CA ALA A 21 12.03 -11.96 -8.93
C ALA A 21 12.77 -10.94 -9.77
N LEU A 22 13.73 -10.23 -9.16
CA LEU A 22 14.62 -9.31 -9.88
C LEU A 22 15.51 -10.04 -10.88
N GLU A 23 16.07 -11.18 -10.48
CA GLU A 23 16.90 -12.02 -11.37
C GLU A 23 16.08 -12.53 -12.57
N GLN A 24 14.83 -12.92 -12.34
CA GLN A 24 13.94 -13.38 -13.41
C GLN A 24 13.48 -12.25 -14.34
N LEU A 25 13.25 -11.05 -13.80
CA LEU A 25 12.85 -9.87 -14.58
C LEU A 25 14.03 -9.16 -15.24
N GLY A 26 15.27 -9.41 -14.79
CA GLY A 26 16.46 -8.69 -15.24
C GLY A 26 16.43 -7.19 -14.91
N MET A 27 15.68 -6.80 -13.88
CA MET A 27 15.44 -5.41 -13.49
C MET A 27 16.04 -5.12 -12.11
N THR A 28 16.17 -3.84 -11.79
CA THR A 28 16.61 -3.40 -10.46
C THR A 28 15.42 -3.11 -9.54
N LEU A 29 15.65 -3.10 -8.23
CA LEU A 29 14.63 -2.78 -7.21
C LEU A 29 13.90 -1.46 -7.46
N ASP A 30 14.56 -0.49 -8.09
CA ASP A 30 14.00 0.83 -8.41
C ASP A 30 12.98 0.77 -9.57
N GLN A 31 13.09 -0.25 -10.42
CA GLN A 31 12.26 -0.45 -11.60
C GLN A 31 11.12 -1.44 -11.37
N VAL A 32 10.92 -1.92 -10.14
CA VAL A 32 9.88 -2.91 -9.82
C VAL A 32 9.07 -2.53 -8.59
N GLN A 33 7.77 -2.80 -8.65
CA GLN A 33 6.83 -2.66 -7.56
C GLN A 33 6.69 -4.01 -6.88
N VAL A 34 7.00 -4.05 -5.59
CA VAL A 34 7.00 -5.26 -4.76
C VAL A 34 5.79 -5.21 -3.84
N GLU A 35 5.00 -6.27 -3.85
CA GLU A 35 3.83 -6.44 -3.00
C GLU A 35 3.89 -7.79 -2.29
N VAL A 36 3.86 -7.75 -0.96
CA VAL A 36 3.88 -8.96 -0.14
C VAL A 36 2.43 -9.42 0.04
N LEU A 37 2.08 -10.54 -0.57
CA LEU A 37 0.73 -11.11 -0.49
C LEU A 37 0.54 -11.92 0.79
N VAL A 38 1.59 -12.64 1.21
CA VAL A 38 1.58 -13.47 2.41
C VAL A 38 2.95 -13.34 3.09
N ASP A 39 2.92 -12.95 4.36
CA ASP A 39 4.08 -13.00 5.26
C ASP A 39 3.85 -14.06 6.34
N ASN A 40 4.15 -15.32 6.00
CA ASN A 40 4.01 -16.45 6.92
C ASN A 40 5.38 -16.96 7.42
N VAL A 41 6.43 -16.15 7.25
CA VAL A 41 7.82 -16.51 7.58
C VAL A 41 7.97 -16.76 9.08
N ALA A 42 7.26 -15.99 9.91
CA ALA A 42 7.29 -16.11 11.38
C ALA A 42 6.78 -17.46 11.92
N TYR A 43 5.98 -18.19 11.15
CA TYR A 43 5.42 -19.49 11.55
C TYR A 43 6.03 -20.67 10.79
N GLY A 44 7.17 -20.47 10.11
CA GLY A 44 7.85 -21.49 9.31
C GLY A 44 7.20 -21.75 7.95
N GLY A 45 6.34 -20.84 7.48
CA GLY A 45 5.78 -20.84 6.13
C GLY A 45 6.63 -20.04 5.13
N GLU A 46 6.25 -20.11 3.86
CA GLU A 46 6.89 -19.35 2.78
C GLU A 46 6.25 -17.96 2.62
N ALA A 47 7.06 -16.97 2.26
CA ALA A 47 6.61 -15.66 1.86
C ALA A 47 6.19 -15.69 0.39
N LEU A 48 5.01 -15.15 0.09
CA LEU A 48 4.53 -14.96 -1.28
C LEU A 48 4.62 -13.48 -1.65
N VAL A 49 5.39 -13.19 -2.69
CA VAL A 49 5.65 -11.82 -3.15
C VAL A 49 5.29 -11.70 -4.63
N ARG A 50 4.54 -10.64 -4.97
CA ARG A 50 4.25 -10.24 -6.35
C ARG A 50 5.15 -9.09 -6.74
N VAL A 51 5.89 -9.24 -7.83
CA VAL A 51 6.81 -8.24 -8.36
C VAL A 51 6.35 -7.83 -9.75
N THR A 52 6.04 -6.55 -9.91
CA THR A 52 5.54 -5.97 -11.16
C THR A 52 6.52 -4.93 -11.67
N PRO A 53 6.97 -4.97 -12.93
CA PRO A 53 7.83 -3.93 -13.47
C PRO A 53 7.09 -2.59 -13.47
N LEU A 54 7.70 -1.55 -12.87
CA LEU A 54 7.28 -0.17 -13.10
C LEU A 54 7.59 0.14 -14.56
N ARG A 55 6.57 0.09 -15.40
CA ARG A 55 6.66 0.79 -16.68
C ARG A 55 6.91 2.26 -16.33
N PRO A 56 7.94 2.92 -16.88
CA PRO A 56 8.04 4.37 -16.79
C PRO A 56 6.80 4.92 -17.50
N ALA A 57 5.77 5.24 -16.72
CA ALA A 57 4.73 6.11 -17.18
C ALA A 57 5.44 7.42 -17.50
N GLN A 58 5.39 7.83 -18.76
CA GLN A 58 5.78 9.17 -19.14
C GLN A 58 4.78 10.11 -18.46
N GLU A 59 5.09 10.54 -17.23
CA GLU A 59 4.24 11.45 -16.45
C GLU A 59 4.42 12.88 -17.00
N PRO A 60 3.37 13.59 -17.42
CA PRO A 60 3.38 15.03 -17.35
C PRO A 60 3.14 15.41 -15.87
N ALA A 61 4.21 15.85 -15.21
CA ALA A 61 4.22 16.72 -14.03
C ALA A 61 3.05 16.57 -13.03
N GLY A 62 3.23 15.64 -12.08
CA GLY A 62 2.34 15.47 -10.93
C GLY A 62 3.08 15.15 -9.63
N ALA A 63 4.28 15.70 -9.46
CA ALA A 63 5.04 15.85 -8.21
C ALA A 63 4.76 14.83 -7.08
N ALA A 64 5.70 13.90 -6.94
CA ALA A 64 6.19 13.37 -5.68
C ALA A 64 5.83 14.22 -4.45
N ARG A 65 4.93 13.70 -3.62
CA ARG A 65 4.86 13.99 -2.18
C ARG A 65 4.52 12.70 -1.44
N ARG A 66 5.54 11.88 -1.18
CA ARG A 66 5.55 11.05 0.03
C ARG A 66 5.64 12.03 1.21
N GLY A 67 4.66 12.04 2.11
CA GLY A 67 4.70 12.89 3.29
C GLY A 67 3.48 12.83 4.21
N ALA A 68 2.30 12.49 3.70
CA ALA A 68 1.17 12.10 4.52
C ALA A 68 0.42 11.06 3.71
N GLN A 69 0.14 9.90 4.30
CA GLN A 69 -0.94 9.05 3.80
C GLN A 69 -2.21 9.86 3.98
N ARG A 70 -2.51 10.74 3.02
CA ARG A 70 -3.75 11.49 3.02
C ARG A 70 -4.84 10.43 2.96
N VAL A 71 -5.50 10.27 4.10
CA VAL A 71 -6.67 9.40 4.23
C VAL A 71 -7.61 9.80 3.10
N ASP A 72 -8.09 8.81 2.37
CA ASP A 72 -9.06 9.07 1.32
C ASP A 72 -10.28 9.79 1.91
N ALA A 73 -10.89 10.67 1.12
CA ALA A 73 -11.98 11.53 1.58
C ALA A 73 -13.19 10.73 2.08
N GLU A 74 -13.35 9.49 1.60
CA GLU A 74 -14.39 8.56 2.04
C GLU A 74 -14.12 8.08 3.48
N THR A 75 -12.92 7.60 3.75
CA THR A 75 -12.52 7.16 5.09
C THR A 75 -12.53 8.32 6.10
N GLU A 76 -12.14 9.52 5.69
CA GLU A 76 -12.24 10.72 6.53
C GLU A 76 -13.69 11.05 6.89
N ALA A 77 -14.61 10.97 5.92
CA ALA A 77 -16.04 11.21 6.16
C ALA A 77 -16.64 10.18 7.12
N VAL A 78 -16.29 8.91 6.98
CA VAL A 78 -16.71 7.84 7.90
C VAL A 78 -16.19 8.11 9.31
N ALA A 79 -14.90 8.46 9.46
CA ALA A 79 -14.33 8.77 10.76
C ALA A 79 -15.05 9.96 11.44
N LYS A 80 -15.33 11.04 10.69
CA LYS A 80 -16.09 12.20 11.19
C LYS A 80 -17.50 11.84 11.63
N GLN A 81 -18.17 10.95 10.89
CA GLN A 81 -19.51 10.48 11.25
C GLN A 81 -19.46 9.70 12.58
N VAL A 82 -18.55 8.73 12.70
CA VAL A 82 -18.42 7.92 13.91
C VAL A 82 -18.13 8.80 15.15
N VAL A 83 -17.18 9.73 15.03
CA VAL A 83 -16.84 10.63 16.13
C VAL A 83 -18.05 11.51 16.52
N ARG A 84 -18.82 11.99 15.55
CA ARG A 84 -20.04 12.78 15.83
C ARG A 84 -21.10 11.95 16.58
N GLU A 85 -21.29 10.69 16.21
CA GLU A 85 -22.21 9.79 16.90
C GLU A 85 -21.78 9.54 18.35
N LEU A 86 -20.48 9.31 18.59
CA LEU A 86 -19.94 9.17 19.95
C LEU A 86 -20.12 10.44 20.79
N LEU A 87 -19.80 11.61 20.23
CA LEU A 87 -19.97 12.89 20.92
C LEU A 87 -21.43 13.14 21.30
N THR A 88 -22.36 12.81 20.38
CA THR A 88 -23.79 12.92 20.62
C THR A 88 -24.24 11.99 21.75
N ALA A 89 -23.77 10.74 21.76
CA ALA A 89 -24.07 9.77 22.83
C ALA A 89 -23.54 10.23 24.19
N MET A 90 -22.43 10.97 24.22
CA MET A 90 -21.86 11.58 25.43
C MET A 90 -22.55 12.90 25.84
N GLY A 91 -23.56 13.36 25.09
CA GLY A 91 -24.29 14.60 25.39
C GLY A 91 -23.70 15.87 24.78
N PHE A 92 -22.67 15.74 23.93
CA PHE A 92 -22.06 16.86 23.20
C PHE A 92 -22.67 16.95 21.79
N THR A 93 -23.76 17.71 21.66
CA THR A 93 -24.54 17.80 20.41
C THR A 93 -24.14 18.93 19.47
N ASN A 94 -23.30 19.87 19.92
CA ASN A 94 -22.90 21.07 19.15
C ASN A 94 -21.39 21.14 18.91
N CYS A 95 -20.79 20.00 18.53
CA CYS A 95 -19.36 19.90 18.27
C CYS A 95 -19.08 19.72 16.77
N GLU A 96 -18.18 20.55 16.24
CA GLU A 96 -17.66 20.41 14.88
C GLU A 96 -16.39 19.54 14.90
N VAL A 97 -16.38 18.47 14.11
CA VAL A 97 -15.23 17.56 13.99
C VAL A 97 -14.40 17.99 12.78
N VAL A 98 -13.25 18.59 13.04
CA VAL A 98 -12.31 19.07 12.02
C VAL A 98 -11.08 18.17 12.01
N ALA A 99 -10.64 17.75 10.81
CA ALA A 99 -9.38 17.03 10.65
C ALA A 99 -8.23 18.03 10.79
N VAL A 100 -7.21 17.69 11.58
CA VAL A 100 -6.00 18.50 11.74
C VAL A 100 -4.84 17.67 11.24
N ASP A 101 -4.24 18.10 10.12
CA ASP A 101 -2.97 17.57 9.65
C ASP A 101 -1.85 18.02 10.60
N ASN A 102 -0.98 17.10 11.03
CA ASN A 102 0.18 17.37 11.88
C ASN A 102 1.48 17.24 11.08
#